data_AF-A0A7K8Z4A0-F1
#
_entry.id   AF-A0A7K8Z4A0-F1
#
_cell.length_a   1.000
_cell.length_b   1.000
_cell.length_c   1.000
_cell.angle_alpha   90.00
_cell.angle_beta   90.00
_cell.angle_gamma   90.00
#
_symmetry.space_group_name_H-M   'P 1'
#
loop_
_entity.id
_entity.type
_entity.pdbx_description
1 polymer ?
#
loop_
_entity_poly.entity_id
_entity_poly.type
_entity_poly.pdbx_seq_one_letter_code
_entity_poly.pdbx_strand_id
1 'polypeptide(L)'
;TGENGSSKKVKLSSAAIESWQTLSETSRQFLETVVDSVVLSVLCQQRKEKDDVQKHLNVLKKRVLTAFKTLKVPPGKLGSLKNIPSLQMAERQMLEANEESLAQLQEEITEAEQSAERTEETVQQLQYKIQVLKNQLEEDERKARKIFQENGSGALHLPELPKHSLQAPTLQEEILKTKNQKGLLKDMNTIQQSTDLKNLLTLIEKTYEKVDLL
;
A
#
# COMPACT_ATOMS: atom_id res chain seq x y z
N THR A 1 -1.16 -0.48 -65.28
CA THR A 1 0.13 -0.05 -65.85
C THR A 1 1.20 -0.90 -65.19
N GLY A 2 1.90 -1.73 -65.97
CA GLY A 2 2.65 -2.90 -65.47
C GLY A 2 3.95 -2.58 -64.74
N GLU A 3 4.21 -3.33 -63.66
CA GLU A 3 5.41 -3.28 -62.85
C GLU A 3 6.50 -4.15 -63.53
N ASN A 4 7.40 -3.50 -64.26
CA ASN A 4 8.52 -4.18 -64.93
C ASN A 4 9.62 -4.49 -63.92
N GLY A 5 9.54 -5.66 -63.29
CA GLY A 5 10.64 -6.25 -62.54
C GLY A 5 11.82 -6.56 -63.46
N SER A 6 12.72 -5.60 -63.67
CA SER A 6 13.93 -5.85 -64.46
C SER A 6 14.92 -6.70 -63.66
N SER A 7 14.92 -8.01 -63.91
CA SER A 7 15.97 -8.90 -63.41
C SER A 7 17.28 -8.54 -64.12
N LYS A 8 18.13 -7.75 -63.45
CA LYS A 8 19.50 -7.47 -63.92
C LYS A 8 20.30 -8.77 -63.93
N LYS A 9 20.46 -9.37 -65.11
CA LYS A 9 21.32 -10.53 -65.32
C LYS A 9 22.78 -10.09 -65.24
N VAL A 10 23.39 -10.25 -64.07
CA VAL A 10 24.81 -9.97 -63.87
C VAL A 10 25.63 -10.96 -64.70
N LYS A 11 26.38 -10.46 -65.68
CA LYS A 11 27.36 -11.26 -66.41
C LYS A 11 28.57 -11.47 -65.49
N LEU A 12 28.69 -12.66 -64.92
CA LEU A 12 29.86 -13.07 -64.15
C LEU A 12 31.02 -13.33 -65.13
N SER A 13 32.17 -12.71 -64.89
CA SER A 13 33.40 -13.04 -65.60
C SER A 13 33.92 -14.41 -65.14
N SER A 14 34.65 -15.16 -65.99
CA SER A 14 35.19 -16.47 -65.59
C SER A 14 36.12 -16.35 -64.37
N ALA A 15 36.91 -15.27 -64.30
CA ALA A 15 37.75 -14.94 -63.14
C ALA A 15 36.96 -14.76 -61.83
N ALA A 16 35.74 -14.19 -61.90
CA ALA A 16 34.89 -14.06 -60.72
C ALA A 16 34.40 -15.43 -60.23
N ILE A 17 34.06 -16.35 -61.15
CA ILE A 17 33.63 -17.71 -60.83
C ILE A 17 34.79 -18.56 -60.30
N GLU A 18 36.01 -18.34 -60.78
CA GLU A 18 37.23 -18.99 -60.29
C GLU A 18 37.58 -18.61 -58.85
N SER A 19 37.25 -17.38 -58.42
CA SER A 19 37.46 -16.92 -57.04
C SER A 19 36.44 -17.45 -56.02
N TRP A 20 35.46 -18.27 -56.43
CA TRP A 20 34.46 -18.82 -55.52
C TRP A 20 35.04 -19.91 -54.65
N GLN A 21 34.76 -19.81 -53.35
CA GLN A 21 35.26 -20.74 -52.34
C GLN A 21 34.19 -21.78 -52.02
N THR A 22 34.61 -22.96 -51.61
CA THR A 22 33.68 -23.94 -51.05
C THR A 22 33.07 -23.39 -49.77
N LEU A 23 31.81 -23.73 -49.52
CA LEU A 23 31.10 -23.36 -48.30
C LEU A 23 31.93 -23.72 -47.03
N SER A 24 32.01 -22.81 -46.06
CA SER A 24 32.75 -23.03 -44.80
C SER A 24 32.10 -24.11 -43.93
N GLU A 25 32.87 -24.74 -43.06
CA GLU A 25 32.34 -25.82 -42.21
C GLU A 25 31.19 -25.35 -41.30
N THR A 26 31.31 -24.17 -40.70
CA THR A 26 30.25 -23.58 -39.86
C THR A 26 28.96 -23.34 -40.63
N SER A 27 29.06 -22.88 -41.88
CA SER A 27 27.87 -22.65 -42.70
C SER A 27 27.26 -23.96 -43.21
N ARG A 28 28.07 -25.00 -43.45
CA ARG A 28 27.57 -26.36 -43.73
C ARG A 28 26.80 -26.94 -42.55
N GLN A 29 27.35 -26.83 -41.34
CA GLN A 29 26.68 -27.27 -40.11
C GLN A 29 25.35 -26.54 -39.90
N PHE A 30 25.32 -25.22 -40.13
CA PHE A 30 24.08 -24.46 -40.07
C PHE A 30 23.04 -24.96 -41.09
N LEU A 31 23.43 -25.16 -42.35
CA LEU A 31 22.52 -25.67 -43.37
C LEU A 31 22.06 -27.10 -43.08
N GLU A 32 22.90 -27.94 -42.48
CA GLU A 32 22.52 -29.27 -42.01
C GLU A 32 21.43 -29.18 -40.93
N THR A 33 21.59 -28.31 -39.94
CA THR A 33 20.57 -28.05 -38.91
C THR A 33 19.25 -27.57 -39.52
N VAL A 34 19.30 -26.71 -40.54
CA VAL A 34 18.09 -26.25 -41.25
C VAL A 34 17.41 -27.40 -41.99
N VAL A 35 18.17 -28.24 -42.70
CA VAL A 35 17.63 -29.43 -43.37
C VAL A 35 17.01 -30.37 -42.36
N ASP A 36 17.63 -30.58 -41.21
CA ASP A 36 17.09 -31.41 -40.13
C ASP A 36 15.79 -30.85 -39.54
N SER A 37 15.71 -29.54 -39.34
CA SER A 37 14.49 -28.88 -38.91
C SER A 37 13.34 -29.06 -39.92
N VAL A 38 13.64 -28.95 -41.23
CA VAL A 38 12.64 -29.18 -42.29
C VAL A 38 12.21 -30.65 -42.33
N VAL A 39 13.14 -31.59 -42.22
CA VAL A 39 12.82 -33.03 -42.16
C VAL A 39 11.92 -33.33 -40.96
N LEU A 40 12.23 -32.79 -39.78
CA LEU A 40 11.41 -32.93 -38.58
C LEU A 40 10.02 -32.32 -38.78
N SER A 41 9.93 -31.11 -39.35
CA SER A 41 8.66 -30.44 -39.63
C SER A 41 7.74 -31.28 -40.54
N VAL A 42 8.29 -31.83 -41.63
CA VAL A 42 7.54 -32.70 -42.56
C VAL A 42 7.08 -34.00 -41.88
N LEU A 43 7.94 -34.62 -41.06
CA LEU A 43 7.60 -35.84 -40.32
C LEU A 43 6.53 -35.61 -39.25
N CYS A 44 6.53 -34.45 -38.60
CA CYS A 44 5.51 -34.05 -37.64
C CYS A 44 4.14 -33.84 -38.30
N GLN A 45 4.11 -33.35 -39.54
CA GLN A 45 2.87 -33.10 -40.28
C GLN A 45 2.25 -34.38 -40.85
N GLN A 46 3.03 -35.44 -41.06
CA GLN A 46 2.54 -36.71 -41.59
C GLN A 46 1.82 -37.56 -40.54
N ARG A 47 0.58 -37.98 -40.84
CA ARG A 47 -0.26 -38.82 -39.95
C ARG A 47 -0.17 -40.32 -40.22
N LYS A 48 0.22 -40.74 -41.42
CA LYS A 48 0.36 -42.15 -41.85
C LYS A 48 1.65 -42.33 -42.65
N GLU A 49 2.17 -43.56 -42.74
CA GLU A 49 3.35 -43.91 -43.57
C GLU A 49 4.65 -43.15 -43.22
N LYS A 50 4.87 -42.85 -41.93
CA LYS A 50 6.05 -42.10 -41.45
C LYS A 50 7.38 -42.75 -41.83
N ASP A 51 7.46 -44.08 -41.78
CA ASP A 51 8.71 -44.80 -42.02
C ASP A 51 9.20 -44.68 -43.46
N ASP A 52 8.30 -44.74 -44.45
CA ASP A 52 8.66 -44.63 -45.86
C ASP A 52 8.96 -43.18 -46.26
N VAL A 53 8.20 -42.21 -45.71
CA VAL A 53 8.52 -40.79 -45.84
C VAL A 53 9.88 -40.48 -45.23
N GLN A 54 10.20 -41.01 -44.06
CA GLN A 54 11.49 -40.82 -43.40
C GLN A 54 12.64 -41.41 -44.22
N LYS A 55 12.49 -42.60 -44.81
CA LYS A 55 13.50 -43.18 -45.72
C LYS A 55 13.77 -42.25 -46.91
N HIS A 56 12.73 -41.75 -47.56
CA HIS A 56 12.88 -40.83 -48.71
C HIS A 56 13.51 -39.49 -48.29
N LEU A 57 13.09 -38.92 -47.15
CA LEU A 57 13.68 -37.69 -46.61
C LEU A 57 15.15 -37.87 -46.24
N ASN A 58 15.55 -39.03 -45.71
CA ASN A 58 16.95 -39.32 -45.42
C ASN A 58 17.81 -39.41 -46.68
N VAL A 59 17.30 -39.99 -47.76
CA VAL A 59 17.98 -40.00 -49.07
C VAL A 59 18.13 -38.57 -49.60
N LEU A 60 17.07 -37.76 -49.50
CA LEU A 60 17.09 -36.37 -49.91
C LEU A 60 18.07 -35.53 -49.08
N LYS A 61 18.05 -35.67 -47.74
CA LYS A 61 19.01 -35.05 -46.81
C LYS A 61 20.44 -35.35 -47.26
N LYS A 62 20.78 -36.63 -47.47
CA LYS A 62 22.13 -37.02 -47.91
C LYS A 62 22.51 -36.34 -49.22
N ARG A 63 21.62 -36.32 -50.23
CA ARG A 63 21.89 -35.67 -51.52
C ARG A 63 22.11 -34.16 -51.39
N VAL A 64 21.29 -33.49 -50.58
CA VAL A 64 21.39 -32.04 -50.31
C VAL A 64 22.70 -31.71 -49.58
N LEU A 65 23.06 -32.50 -48.56
CA LEU A 65 24.32 -32.33 -47.83
C LEU A 65 25.54 -32.56 -48.74
N THR A 66 25.48 -33.54 -49.65
CA THR A 66 26.53 -33.72 -50.65
C THR A 66 26.64 -32.51 -51.58
N ALA A 67 25.51 -31.94 -52.02
CA ALA A 67 25.51 -30.74 -52.84
C ALA A 67 26.17 -29.55 -52.11
N PHE A 68 25.90 -29.35 -50.81
CA PHE A 68 26.53 -28.30 -50.01
C PHE A 68 28.05 -28.45 -49.88
N LYS A 69 28.59 -29.68 -49.92
CA LYS A 69 30.05 -29.91 -49.93
C LYS A 69 30.71 -29.47 -51.23
N THR A 70 30.01 -29.63 -52.36
CA THR A 70 30.50 -29.28 -53.70
C THR A 70 30.14 -27.86 -54.12
N LEU A 71 29.24 -27.20 -53.38
CA LEU A 71 28.74 -25.87 -53.71
C LEU A 71 29.85 -24.84 -53.52
N LYS A 72 30.20 -24.18 -54.63
CA LYS A 72 31.05 -22.99 -54.62
C LYS A 72 30.20 -21.76 -54.44
N VAL A 73 30.58 -20.91 -53.50
CA VAL A 73 29.89 -19.66 -53.18
C VAL A 73 30.87 -18.49 -53.34
N PRO A 74 30.39 -17.31 -53.77
CA PRO A 74 31.20 -16.10 -53.76
C PRO A 74 31.77 -15.85 -52.36
N PRO A 75 33.06 -15.52 -52.22
CA PRO A 75 33.62 -15.14 -50.93
C PRO A 75 32.90 -13.86 -50.45
N GLY A 76 32.10 -14.02 -49.39
CA GLY A 76 31.38 -12.91 -48.79
C GLY A 76 32.37 -11.87 -48.27
N LYS A 77 32.17 -10.60 -48.64
CA LYS A 77 32.93 -9.48 -48.09
C LYS A 77 32.43 -9.23 -46.66
N LEU A 78 32.90 -10.02 -45.71
CA LEU A 78 32.48 -10.06 -44.31
C LEU A 78 32.97 -8.84 -43.48
N GLY A 79 33.13 -7.66 -44.12
CA GLY A 79 33.63 -6.44 -43.48
C GLY A 79 32.71 -5.91 -42.37
N SER A 80 31.44 -6.33 -42.35
CA SER A 80 30.47 -6.00 -41.30
C SER A 80 30.75 -6.68 -39.95
N LEU A 81 31.53 -7.76 -39.92
CA LEU A 81 31.77 -8.51 -38.67
C LEU A 81 32.91 -7.94 -37.82
N LYS A 82 33.60 -6.89 -38.29
CA LYS A 82 34.65 -6.22 -37.51
C LYS A 82 34.15 -5.64 -36.19
N ASN A 83 32.86 -5.33 -36.10
CA ASN A 83 32.25 -4.72 -34.92
C ASN A 83 31.73 -5.76 -33.91
N ILE A 84 31.79 -7.07 -34.21
CA ILE A 84 31.33 -8.11 -33.28
C ILE A 84 32.10 -8.07 -31.95
N PRO A 85 33.45 -8.00 -31.93
CA PRO A 85 34.18 -7.99 -30.66
C PRO A 85 33.84 -6.78 -29.78
N SER A 86 33.63 -5.60 -30.37
CA SER A 86 33.21 -4.41 -29.62
C SER A 86 31.79 -4.54 -29.07
N LEU A 87 30.88 -5.15 -29.84
CA LEU A 87 29.52 -5.41 -29.37
C LEU A 87 29.51 -6.43 -28.22
N GLN A 88 30.32 -7.49 -28.32
CA GLN A 88 30.46 -8.49 -27.26
C GLN A 88 31.05 -7.90 -25.97
N MET A 89 32.03 -6.99 -26.07
CA MET A 89 32.55 -6.31 -24.88
C MET A 89 31.51 -5.41 -24.23
N ALA A 90 30.74 -4.65 -25.02
CA ALA A 90 29.67 -3.80 -24.51
C ALA A 90 28.55 -4.63 -23.84
N GLU A 91 28.16 -5.76 -24.45
CA GLU A 91 27.20 -6.69 -23.87
C GLU A 91 27.69 -7.27 -22.54
N ARG A 92 28.97 -7.64 -22.46
CA ARG A 92 29.57 -8.15 -21.22
C ARG A 92 29.63 -7.11 -20.10
N GLN A 93 30.00 -5.86 -20.43
CA GLN A 93 29.99 -4.76 -19.46
C GLN A 93 28.58 -4.47 -18.96
N MET A 94 27.58 -4.50 -19.85
CA MET A 94 26.19 -4.32 -19.47
C MET A 94 25.70 -5.47 -18.57
N LEU A 95 26.13 -6.71 -18.85
CA LEU A 95 25.81 -7.86 -18.02
C LEU A 95 26.39 -7.71 -16.61
N GLU A 96 27.67 -7.35 -16.50
CA GLU A 96 28.35 -7.14 -15.21
C GLU A 96 27.68 -6.05 -14.37
N ALA A 97 27.36 -4.90 -14.98
CA ALA A 97 26.63 -3.83 -14.30
C ALA A 97 25.21 -4.26 -13.85
N ASN A 98 24.56 -5.11 -14.62
CA ASN A 98 23.24 -5.64 -14.28
C ASN A 98 23.34 -6.65 -13.11
N GLU A 99 24.35 -7.50 -13.10
CA GLU A 99 24.62 -8.41 -11.98
C GLU A 99 24.90 -7.64 -10.67
N GLU A 100 25.70 -6.57 -10.73
CA GLU A 100 25.93 -5.68 -9.59
C GLU A 100 24.64 -5.01 -9.11
N SER A 101 23.84 -4.46 -10.04
CA SER A 101 22.56 -3.83 -9.71
C SER A 101 21.58 -4.82 -9.09
N LEU A 102 21.56 -6.05 -9.58
CA LEU A 102 20.71 -7.12 -9.05
C LEU A 102 21.14 -7.50 -7.63
N ALA A 103 22.45 -7.57 -7.36
CA ALA A 103 22.96 -7.82 -6.01
C ALA A 103 22.55 -6.70 -5.02
N GLN A 104 22.65 -5.43 -5.45
CA GLN A 104 22.21 -4.28 -4.64
C GLN A 104 20.71 -4.34 -4.33
N LEU A 105 19.87 -4.61 -5.34
CA LEU A 105 18.42 -4.75 -5.13
C LEU A 105 18.08 -5.90 -4.18
N GLN A 106 18.82 -7.00 -4.24
CA GLN A 106 18.64 -8.13 -3.32
C GLN A 106 18.99 -7.75 -1.86
N GLU A 107 20.04 -6.94 -1.67
CA GLU A 107 20.40 -6.39 -0.36
C GLU A 107 19.33 -5.44 0.17
N GLU A 108 18.85 -4.50 -0.65
CA GLU A 108 17.77 -3.58 -0.28
C GLU A 108 16.48 -4.31 0.11
N ILE A 109 16.10 -5.36 -0.63
CA ILE A 109 14.95 -6.21 -0.29
C ILE A 109 15.15 -6.85 1.08
N THR A 110 16.34 -7.41 1.33
CA THR A 110 16.65 -8.08 2.60
C THR A 110 16.60 -7.09 3.77
N GLU A 111 17.12 -5.87 3.59
CA GLU A 111 17.07 -4.82 4.60
C GLU A 111 15.61 -4.37 4.87
N ALA A 112 14.83 -4.19 3.80
CA ALA A 112 13.41 -3.83 3.90
C ALA A 112 12.60 -4.91 4.62
N GLU A 113 12.85 -6.19 4.35
CA GLU A 113 12.22 -7.32 5.03
C GLU A 113 12.53 -7.32 6.53
N GLN A 114 13.80 -7.17 6.91
CA GLN A 114 14.18 -7.07 8.32
C GLN A 114 13.57 -5.85 9.02
N SER A 115 13.48 -4.73 8.32
CA SER A 115 12.82 -3.52 8.84
C SER A 115 11.33 -3.78 9.07
N ALA A 116 10.65 -4.42 8.11
CA ALA A 116 9.25 -4.80 8.22
C ALA A 116 9.01 -5.74 9.41
N GLU A 117 9.85 -6.76 9.59
CA GLU A 117 9.78 -7.70 10.73
C GLU A 117 9.87 -6.96 12.08
N ARG A 118 10.86 -6.07 12.24
CA ARG A 118 11.00 -5.24 13.46
C ARG A 118 9.77 -4.36 13.69
N THR A 119 9.19 -3.79 12.63
CA THR A 119 7.97 -2.99 12.77
C THR A 119 6.78 -3.85 13.16
N GLU A 120 6.67 -5.08 12.64
CA GLU A 120 5.62 -6.02 13.01
C GLU A 120 5.73 -6.44 14.49
N GLU A 121 6.92 -6.77 14.97
CA GLU A 121 7.18 -7.03 16.40
C GLU A 121 6.74 -5.84 17.27
N THR A 122 7.08 -4.62 16.84
CA THR A 122 6.70 -3.39 17.57
C THR A 122 5.18 -3.21 17.59
N VAL A 123 4.50 -3.48 16.47
CA VAL A 123 3.04 -3.44 16.38
C VAL A 123 2.40 -4.45 17.35
N GLN A 124 2.90 -5.69 17.38
CA GLN A 124 2.40 -6.72 18.30
C GLN A 124 2.59 -6.32 19.77
N GLN A 125 3.75 -5.76 20.13
CA GLN A 125 4.01 -5.26 21.49
C GLN A 125 3.05 -4.13 21.88
N LEU A 126 2.79 -3.18 20.96
CA LEU A 126 1.86 -2.09 21.20
C LEU A 126 0.42 -2.58 21.33
N GLN A 127 -0.01 -3.52 20.50
CA GLN A 127 -1.33 -4.15 20.62
C GLN A 127 -1.52 -4.82 21.98
N TYR A 128 -0.51 -5.57 22.46
CA TYR A 128 -0.54 -6.16 23.79
C TYR A 128 -0.67 -5.08 24.89
N LYS A 129 0.13 -4.02 24.83
CA LYS A 129 0.05 -2.89 25.79
C LYS A 129 -1.33 -2.23 25.80
N ILE A 130 -1.92 -2.01 24.62
CA ILE A 130 -3.27 -1.45 24.49
C ILE A 130 -4.30 -2.38 25.14
N GLN A 131 -4.19 -3.69 24.93
CA GLN A 131 -5.10 -4.66 25.54
C GLN A 131 -5.00 -4.65 27.08
N VAL A 132 -3.78 -4.61 27.63
CA VAL A 132 -3.56 -4.52 29.08
C VAL A 132 -4.17 -3.23 29.65
N LEU A 133 -3.89 -2.09 29.02
CA LEU A 133 -4.42 -0.79 29.45
C LEU A 133 -5.95 -0.75 29.36
N LYS A 134 -6.54 -1.37 28.34
CA LYS A 134 -7.99 -1.47 28.19
C LYS A 134 -8.62 -2.24 29.36
N ASN A 135 -8.03 -3.37 29.74
CA ASN A 135 -8.50 -4.16 30.88
C ASN A 135 -8.38 -3.38 32.20
N GLN A 136 -7.27 -2.65 32.40
CA GLN A 136 -7.07 -1.81 33.57
C GLN A 136 -8.11 -0.69 33.64
N LEU A 137 -8.36 -0.01 32.52
CA LEU A 137 -9.36 1.05 32.44
C LEU A 137 -10.77 0.53 32.75
N GLU A 138 -11.13 -0.65 32.23
CA GLU A 138 -12.42 -1.29 32.54
C GLU A 138 -12.56 -1.63 34.04
N GLU A 139 -11.47 -2.07 34.68
CA GLU A 139 -11.46 -2.30 36.12
C GLU A 139 -11.60 -1.02 36.93
N ASP A 140 -10.89 0.03 36.55
CA ASP A 140 -10.95 1.33 37.23
C ASP A 140 -12.32 1.99 37.04
N GLU A 141 -12.92 1.87 35.85
CA GLU A 141 -14.29 2.32 35.61
C GLU A 141 -15.29 1.56 36.48
N ARG A 142 -15.12 0.24 36.63
CA ARG A 142 -15.95 -0.58 37.53
C ARG A 142 -15.82 -0.14 38.99
N LYS A 143 -14.61 0.19 39.45
CA LYS A 143 -14.37 0.73 40.80
C LYS A 143 -15.03 2.09 40.98
N ALA A 144 -14.86 2.99 40.01
CA ALA A 144 -15.47 4.32 40.02
C ALA A 144 -17.00 4.22 40.05
N ARG A 145 -17.60 3.37 39.22
CA ARG A 145 -19.06 3.14 39.21
C ARG A 145 -19.58 2.65 40.55
N LYS A 146 -18.85 1.82 41.29
CA LYS A 146 -19.24 1.41 42.65
C LYS A 146 -19.28 2.59 43.61
N ILE A 147 -18.23 3.43 43.62
CA ILE A 147 -18.17 4.65 44.45
C ILE A 147 -19.34 5.59 44.11
N PHE A 148 -19.63 5.78 42.82
CA PHE A 148 -20.74 6.65 42.39
C PHE A 148 -22.12 6.06 42.69
N GLN A 149 -22.29 4.73 42.66
CA GLN A 149 -23.56 4.07 43.03
C GLN A 149 -23.80 4.07 44.54
N GLU A 150 -22.74 4.01 45.35
CA GLU A 150 -22.84 4.07 46.82
C GLU A 150 -23.25 5.48 47.30
N ASN A 151 -23.01 6.52 46.49
CA ASN A 151 -23.42 7.91 46.72
C ASN A 151 -24.84 8.24 46.24
N GLY A 152 -25.79 7.31 46.45
CA GLY A 152 -27.21 7.54 46.18
C GLY A 152 -27.82 8.65 47.05
N SER A 153 -27.20 9.00 48.18
CA SER A 153 -27.39 10.29 48.84
C SER A 153 -26.19 11.18 48.50
N GLY A 154 -26.44 12.28 47.80
CA GLY A 154 -25.40 13.16 47.25
C GLY A 154 -24.34 13.51 48.28
N ALA A 155 -23.09 13.73 47.83
CA ALA A 155 -21.79 13.94 48.51
C ALA A 155 -21.70 14.11 50.05
N LEU A 156 -22.73 14.65 50.69
CA LEU A 156 -22.92 14.85 52.13
C LEU A 156 -23.83 13.80 52.80
N HIS A 157 -24.27 12.77 52.07
CA HIS A 157 -25.26 11.78 52.50
C HIS A 157 -26.53 12.37 53.13
N LEU A 158 -26.98 13.52 52.64
CA LEU A 158 -28.12 14.21 53.24
C LEU A 158 -29.45 13.54 52.86
N PRO A 159 -30.42 13.48 53.79
CA PRO A 159 -31.78 13.10 53.46
C PRO A 159 -32.33 14.04 52.37
N GLU A 160 -33.02 13.50 51.37
CA GLU A 160 -33.71 14.33 50.40
C GLU A 160 -34.68 15.28 51.11
N LEU A 161 -34.53 16.58 50.86
CA LEU A 161 -35.43 17.58 51.42
C LEU A 161 -36.85 17.29 50.92
N PRO A 162 -37.85 17.28 51.82
CA PRO A 162 -39.21 16.99 51.41
C PRO A 162 -39.70 17.99 50.36
N LYS A 163 -40.37 17.49 49.30
CA LYS A 163 -40.88 18.32 48.19
C LYS A 163 -41.80 19.46 48.66
N HIS A 164 -42.50 19.29 49.78
CA HIS A 164 -43.35 20.33 50.37
C HIS A 164 -42.56 21.55 50.87
N SER A 165 -41.28 21.39 51.22
CA SER A 165 -40.42 22.49 51.62
C SER A 165 -40.02 23.39 50.45
N LEU A 166 -40.01 22.83 49.23
CA LEU A 166 -39.71 23.56 47.98
C LEU A 166 -40.97 24.10 47.29
N GLN A 167 -42.14 23.65 47.75
CA GLN A 167 -43.45 23.94 47.15
C GLN A 167 -44.36 24.75 48.09
N ALA A 168 -43.82 25.20 49.23
CA ALA A 168 -44.51 26.14 50.10
C ALA A 168 -44.79 27.44 49.32
N PRO A 169 -46.02 27.96 49.31
CA PRO A 169 -46.33 29.26 48.73
C PRO A 169 -45.35 30.29 49.29
N THR A 170 -44.76 31.12 48.42
CA THR A 170 -43.90 32.19 48.90
C THR A 170 -44.71 33.10 49.81
N LEU A 171 -44.07 33.65 50.84
CA LEU A 171 -44.69 34.54 51.83
C LEU A 171 -45.45 35.71 51.13
N GLN A 172 -44.99 36.10 49.94
CA GLN A 172 -45.61 37.06 49.04
C GLN A 172 -46.99 36.61 48.53
N GLU A 173 -47.15 35.36 48.11
CA GLU A 173 -48.44 34.81 47.68
C GLU A 173 -49.45 34.75 48.83
N GLU A 174 -48.98 34.46 50.04
CA GLU A 174 -49.85 34.36 51.21
C GLU A 174 -50.29 35.74 51.71
N ILE A 175 -49.42 36.75 51.64
CA ILE A 175 -49.76 38.15 51.94
C ILE A 175 -50.87 38.65 51.00
N LEU A 176 -50.85 38.26 49.72
CA LEU A 176 -51.88 38.63 48.73
C LEU A 176 -53.27 38.03 49.03
N LYS A 177 -53.34 36.92 49.76
CA LYS A 177 -54.62 36.29 50.16
C LYS A 177 -55.26 36.94 51.40
N THR A 178 -54.56 37.85 52.08
CA THR A 178 -55.07 38.48 53.31
C THR A 178 -56.08 39.60 53.01
N LYS A 179 -57.17 39.67 53.79
CA LYS A 179 -58.28 40.62 53.57
C LYS A 179 -57.90 42.10 53.81
N ASN A 180 -56.82 42.36 54.57
CA ASN A 180 -56.31 43.70 54.91
C ASN A 180 -54.93 43.99 54.27
N GLN A 181 -54.79 43.63 52.99
CA GLN A 181 -53.52 43.75 52.24
C GLN A 181 -52.91 45.15 52.31
N LYS A 182 -53.71 46.21 52.14
CA LYS A 182 -53.22 47.60 52.10
C LYS A 182 -52.73 48.10 53.46
N GLY A 183 -53.38 47.68 54.56
CA GLY A 183 -52.95 48.03 55.92
C GLY A 183 -51.63 47.34 56.25
N LEU A 184 -51.55 46.03 56.00
CA LEU A 184 -50.34 45.26 56.24
C LEU A 184 -49.14 45.76 55.42
N LEU A 185 -49.32 46.11 54.14
CA LEU A 185 -48.25 46.69 53.33
C LEU A 185 -47.77 48.04 53.86
N LYS A 186 -48.67 48.87 54.41
CA LYS A 186 -48.32 50.15 55.02
C LYS A 186 -47.50 49.94 56.29
N ASP A 187 -47.91 49.00 57.14
CA ASP A 187 -47.23 48.68 58.38
C ASP A 187 -45.88 47.99 58.14
N MET A 188 -45.78 47.13 57.13
CA MET A 188 -44.50 46.56 56.70
C MET A 188 -43.57 47.65 56.18
N ASN A 189 -44.07 48.61 55.41
CA ASN A 189 -43.25 49.72 54.93
C ASN A 189 -42.81 50.64 56.07
N THR A 190 -43.64 50.91 57.08
CA THR A 190 -43.22 51.70 58.25
C THR A 190 -42.18 50.96 59.08
N ILE A 191 -42.33 49.64 59.27
CA ILE A 191 -41.32 48.80 59.94
C ILE A 191 -40.02 48.74 59.13
N GLN A 192 -40.09 48.61 57.81
CA GLN A 192 -38.91 48.60 56.94
C GLN A 192 -38.16 49.93 56.96
N GLN A 193 -38.88 51.04 57.11
CA GLN A 193 -38.27 52.36 57.24
C GLN A 193 -37.80 52.70 58.65
N SER A 194 -38.15 51.86 59.65
CA SER A 194 -37.71 52.04 61.04
C SER A 194 -36.19 52.00 61.17
N THR A 195 -35.66 52.87 62.01
CA THR A 195 -34.24 52.96 62.32
C THR A 195 -33.71 51.66 62.93
N ASP A 196 -34.52 50.97 63.73
CA ASP A 196 -34.13 49.74 64.41
C ASP A 196 -33.86 48.60 63.42
N LEU A 197 -34.74 48.44 62.41
CA LEU A 197 -34.55 47.41 61.40
C LEU A 197 -33.34 47.71 60.51
N LYS A 198 -33.13 48.98 60.15
CA LYS A 198 -31.96 49.41 59.38
C LYS A 198 -30.66 49.09 60.11
N ASN A 199 -30.61 49.36 61.42
CA ASN A 199 -29.46 49.05 62.27
C ASN A 199 -29.20 47.54 62.35
N LEU A 200 -30.26 46.74 62.46
CA LEU A 200 -30.14 45.27 62.48
C LEU A 200 -29.67 44.72 61.12
N LEU A 201 -30.13 45.29 60.01
CA LEU A 201 -29.68 44.90 58.67
C LEU A 201 -28.20 45.21 58.47
N THR A 202 -27.74 46.41 58.88
CA THR A 202 -26.31 46.78 58.80
C THR A 202 -25.44 45.90 59.69
N LEU A 203 -25.96 45.45 60.84
CA LEU A 203 -25.26 44.50 61.70
C LEU A 203 -25.06 43.16 60.98
N ILE A 204 -26.13 42.63 60.36
CA ILE A 204 -26.07 41.36 59.62
C ILE A 204 -25.11 41.47 58.44
N GLU A 205 -25.19 42.53 57.65
CA GLU A 205 -24.26 42.79 56.53
C GLU A 205 -22.81 42.82 57.00
N LYS A 206 -22.50 43.57 58.07
CA LYS A 206 -21.15 43.60 58.66
C LYS A 206 -20.69 42.25 59.19
N THR A 207 -21.60 41.41 59.70
CA THR A 207 -21.24 40.06 60.13
C THR A 207 -20.95 39.15 58.93
N TYR A 208 -21.70 39.26 57.83
CA TYR A 208 -21.44 38.48 56.62
C TYR A 208 -20.14 38.91 55.93
N GLU A 209 -19.85 40.21 55.82
CA GLU A 209 -18.56 40.70 55.31
C GLU A 209 -17.37 40.13 56.08
N LYS A 210 -17.53 39.91 57.39
CA LYS A 210 -16.47 39.30 58.23
C LYS A 210 -16.36 37.79 58.08
N VAL A 211 -17.41 37.11 57.65
CA VAL A 211 -17.42 35.65 57.45
C VAL A 211 -16.83 35.28 56.09
N ASP A 212 -17.05 36.08 55.05
CA ASP A 212 -16.43 35.88 53.71
C ASP A 212 -14.93 36.24 53.67
N LEU A 213 -14.40 36.88 54.71
CA LEU A 213 -12.97 37.19 54.88
C LEU A 213 -12.19 36.11 55.64
N LEU A 214 -12.83 34.99 56.02
CA LEU A 214 -12.23 33.80 56.63
C LEU A 214 -12.09 32.67 55.60
#